data_AF-G4T4K2-F1
#
_entry.id   AF-G4T4K2-F1
#
_cell.length_a   1.000
_cell.length_b   1.000
_cell.length_c   1.000
_cell.angle_alpha   90.00
_cell.angle_beta   90.00
_cell.angle_gamma   90.00
#
_symmetry.space_group_name_H-M   'P 1'
#
loop_
_entity.id
_entity.type
_entity.pdbx_description
1 polymer ?
#
loop_
_entity_poly.entity_id
_entity_poly.type
_entity_poly.pdbx_seq_one_letter_code
_entity_poly.pdbx_strand_id
1 'polypeptide(L)'
;MRISNLFKFFSLLFILTVPYTATEGSTFTAGHIFTSNYFSNAINYYQNDGTYVDSFTVPSIYGKDVKGVAFGPDGLLYAVTSTGTSGFNVLAMDSSGAVKKTYFGTSYVAGNLSSGKITFGENGDFFVAGGNSLTAFTPTNASGSIIYNNNQVFDATNLPNGNLLVLSAYDLHEITPVGSVVRALTSAYIVDGRGLAYDATTNSIYVSMLGFTNNYDQLMRLNGKTGALENSTVYWYGDDIMLTADNRVIVGSRTLAPGIFDLDLNYLGTLGTKQQMFVAQVPVPLPSAIWLICTGLLGLLGLNRSQL
;
A
#
# COMPACT_ATOMS: atom_id res chain seq x y z
N MET A 1 -45.57 42.15 35.38
CA MET A 1 -44.20 42.45 34.90
C MET A 1 -43.20 41.99 35.96
N ARG A 2 -42.61 40.79 35.81
CA ARG A 2 -41.34 40.39 36.43
C ARG A 2 -40.68 39.33 35.54
N ILE A 3 -39.52 39.73 35.03
CA ILE A 3 -38.53 38.94 34.29
C ILE A 3 -37.81 38.08 35.31
N SER A 4 -37.88 36.75 35.19
CA SER A 4 -36.84 35.82 35.69
C SER A 4 -37.32 34.38 35.51
N ASN A 5 -36.77 33.69 34.51
CA ASN A 5 -36.34 32.29 34.57
C ASN A 5 -35.87 31.87 33.17
N LEU A 6 -34.88 32.59 32.66
CA LEU A 6 -34.13 32.25 31.46
C LEU A 6 -32.73 31.83 31.89
N PHE A 7 -32.60 30.65 32.52
CA PHE A 7 -31.28 30.12 32.84
C PHE A 7 -31.24 28.60 32.74
N LYS A 8 -30.18 28.16 32.05
CA LYS A 8 -29.62 26.81 31.96
C LYS A 8 -30.18 25.92 30.85
N PHE A 9 -29.61 26.06 29.66
CA PHE A 9 -28.87 24.97 29.00
C PHE A 9 -28.05 25.56 27.84
N PHE A 10 -27.01 26.34 28.19
CA PHE A 10 -25.88 26.51 27.27
C PHE A 10 -25.00 25.28 27.45
N SER A 11 -25.28 24.22 26.68
CA SER A 11 -24.29 23.17 26.44
C SER A 11 -23.22 23.77 25.55
N LEU A 12 -22.28 24.48 26.18
CA LEU A 12 -21.06 24.92 25.54
C LEU A 12 -20.24 23.66 25.26
N LEU A 13 -20.43 23.05 24.08
CA LEU A 13 -19.56 22.01 23.58
C LEU A 13 -18.20 22.67 23.32
N PHE A 14 -17.35 22.68 24.35
CA PHE A 14 -15.93 22.93 24.19
C PHE A 14 -15.38 21.75 23.39
N ILE A 15 -15.42 21.86 22.07
CA ILE A 15 -14.56 21.08 21.20
C ILE A 15 -13.17 21.57 21.56
N LEU A 16 -12.46 20.83 22.42
CA LEU A 16 -11.01 20.92 22.47
C LEU A 16 -10.53 20.48 21.08
N THR A 17 -10.45 21.43 20.15
CA THR A 17 -9.48 21.35 19.09
C THR A 17 -8.16 21.45 19.81
N VAL A 18 -7.61 20.32 20.27
CA VAL A 18 -6.19 20.25 20.55
C VAL A 18 -5.56 20.55 19.19
N PRO A 19 -4.90 21.71 18.99
CA PRO A 19 -4.07 21.85 17.82
C PRO A 19 -3.03 20.74 17.98
N TYR A 20 -3.13 19.69 17.17
CA TYR A 20 -2.00 18.82 16.95
C TYR A 20 -0.97 19.74 16.28
N THR A 21 -0.10 20.34 17.09
CA THR A 21 1.08 21.01 16.59
C THR A 21 1.92 19.92 15.99
N ALA A 22 1.67 19.63 14.71
CA ALA A 22 2.60 18.90 13.89
C ALA A 22 3.89 19.73 13.94
N THR A 23 4.85 19.28 14.73
CA THR A 23 6.23 19.73 14.63
C THR A 23 6.59 19.68 13.15
N GLU A 24 6.91 20.83 12.55
CA GLU A 24 7.42 20.98 11.18
C GLU A 24 8.79 20.31 11.06
N GLY A 25 8.86 18.97 11.21
CA GLY A 25 9.86 18.18 10.52
C GLY A 25 9.30 17.94 9.13
N SER A 26 10.04 18.32 8.09
CA SER A 26 9.60 18.34 6.68
C SER A 26 8.76 17.12 6.31
N THR A 27 7.44 17.11 6.49
CA THR A 27 6.66 15.85 6.41
C THR A 27 6.61 15.37 4.96
N PHE A 28 6.52 14.05 4.76
CA PHE A 28 6.16 13.54 3.44
C PHE A 28 4.87 14.22 2.95
N THR A 29 4.89 14.74 1.72
CA THR A 29 3.75 15.46 1.17
C THR A 29 2.68 14.48 0.72
N ALA A 30 1.46 14.61 1.25
CA ALA A 30 0.32 13.79 0.89
C ALA A 30 0.12 13.72 -0.64
N GLY A 31 -0.11 12.51 -1.17
CA GLY A 31 -0.30 12.27 -2.60
C GLY A 31 0.98 12.18 -3.42
N HIS A 32 2.15 12.54 -2.88
CA HIS A 32 3.42 12.29 -3.56
C HIS A 32 3.66 10.79 -3.71
N ILE A 33 4.38 10.43 -4.77
CA ILE A 33 4.66 9.04 -5.12
C ILE A 33 6.14 8.76 -4.91
N PHE A 34 6.47 7.64 -4.29
CA PHE A 34 7.81 7.17 -4.02
C PHE A 34 8.05 5.89 -4.79
N THR A 35 9.24 5.76 -5.36
CA THR A 35 9.60 4.57 -6.14
C THR A 35 11.01 4.10 -5.86
N SER A 36 11.26 2.81 -6.07
CA SER A 36 12.61 2.25 -6.14
C SER A 36 12.78 1.33 -7.34
N ASN A 37 14.02 0.94 -7.61
CA ASN A 37 14.37 0.05 -8.71
C ASN A 37 15.21 -1.14 -8.19
N TYR A 38 15.08 -2.31 -8.82
CA TYR A 38 15.53 -3.62 -8.31
C TYR A 38 17.04 -3.81 -8.14
N PHE A 39 17.86 -2.94 -8.70
CA PHE A 39 19.32 -2.88 -8.49
C PHE A 39 19.79 -1.50 -8.03
N SER A 40 18.92 -0.77 -7.32
CA SER A 40 19.23 0.54 -6.80
C SER A 40 18.98 0.59 -5.30
N ASN A 41 19.83 1.33 -4.60
CA ASN A 41 19.58 1.75 -3.23
C ASN A 41 18.95 3.16 -3.16
N ALA A 42 18.60 3.75 -4.30
CA ALA A 42 17.92 5.03 -4.35
C ALA A 42 16.39 4.86 -4.28
N ILE A 43 15.76 5.79 -3.57
CA ILE A 43 14.32 5.99 -3.57
C ILE A 43 14.08 7.35 -4.22
N ASN A 44 13.34 7.35 -5.32
CA ASN A 44 12.93 8.56 -6.04
C ASN A 44 11.55 8.98 -5.53
N TYR A 45 11.25 10.27 -5.57
CA TYR A 45 9.89 10.73 -5.30
C TYR A 45 9.42 11.81 -6.28
N TYR A 46 8.12 11.79 -6.52
CA TYR A 46 7.42 12.50 -7.55
C TYR A 46 6.20 13.21 -6.96
N GLN A 47 5.78 14.28 -7.60
CA GLN A 47 4.46 14.87 -7.35
C GLN A 47 3.37 13.89 -7.82
N ASN A 48 2.13 14.14 -7.41
CA ASN A 48 0.98 13.29 -7.77
C ASN A 48 0.70 13.25 -9.29
N ASP A 49 1.12 14.29 -10.03
CA ASP A 49 1.03 14.39 -11.49
C ASP A 49 2.14 13.62 -12.23
N GLY A 50 3.08 13.05 -11.49
CA GLY A 50 4.20 12.28 -12.00
C GLY A 50 5.48 13.06 -12.28
N THR A 51 5.51 14.36 -11.96
CA THR A 51 6.72 15.19 -12.05
C THR A 51 7.76 14.75 -11.02
N TYR A 52 8.98 14.44 -11.44
CA TYR A 52 10.09 14.11 -10.55
C TYR A 52 10.42 15.31 -9.64
N VAL A 53 10.60 15.04 -8.35
CA VAL A 53 10.97 16.06 -7.36
C VAL A 53 12.43 15.88 -6.96
N ASP A 54 12.76 14.77 -6.31
CA ASP A 54 14.12 14.48 -5.85
C ASP A 54 14.27 12.98 -5.53
N SER A 55 15.42 12.59 -4.98
CA SER A 55 15.72 11.23 -4.55
C SER A 55 16.60 11.24 -3.30
N PHE A 56 16.60 10.14 -2.56
CA PHE A 56 17.59 9.90 -1.52
C PHE A 56 18.11 8.47 -1.59
N THR A 57 19.30 8.27 -1.03
CA THR A 57 20.01 6.98 -1.09
C THR A 57 19.98 6.30 0.26
N VAL A 58 19.49 5.06 0.29
CA VAL A 58 19.56 4.19 1.46
C VAL A 58 21.02 3.75 1.67
N PRO A 59 21.60 3.98 2.86
CA PRO A 59 22.98 3.57 3.15
C PRO A 59 23.18 2.05 3.01
N SER A 60 24.29 1.65 2.39
CA SER A 60 24.58 0.24 2.07
C SER A 60 24.73 -0.68 3.28
N ILE A 61 24.95 -0.11 4.48
CA ILE A 61 24.94 -0.85 5.75
C ILE A 61 23.59 -1.55 6.00
N TYR A 62 22.51 -1.03 5.43
CA TYR A 62 21.17 -1.62 5.57
C TYR A 62 20.81 -2.62 4.47
N GLY A 63 21.62 -2.75 3.42
CA GLY A 63 21.35 -3.65 2.30
C GLY A 63 21.85 -3.08 0.98
N LYS A 64 21.86 -3.91 -0.06
CA LYS A 64 22.44 -3.55 -1.37
C LYS A 64 21.46 -2.82 -2.29
N ASP A 65 20.19 -3.19 -2.21
CA ASP A 65 19.14 -2.77 -3.15
C ASP A 65 17.79 -2.72 -2.44
N VAL A 66 16.98 -1.71 -2.80
CA VAL A 66 15.64 -1.47 -2.25
C VAL A 66 14.61 -2.20 -3.11
N LYS A 67 14.00 -3.22 -2.51
CA LYS A 67 13.11 -4.22 -3.10
C LYS A 67 11.61 -3.98 -2.86
N GLY A 68 11.24 -2.88 -2.22
CA GLY A 68 9.85 -2.56 -1.93
C GLY A 68 9.75 -1.30 -1.10
N VAL A 69 8.68 -0.56 -1.30
CA VAL A 69 8.38 0.66 -0.55
C VAL A 69 6.90 0.71 -0.20
N ALA A 70 6.56 1.21 0.99
CA ALA A 70 5.18 1.49 1.39
C ALA A 70 5.17 2.54 2.51
N PHE A 71 4.06 3.25 2.68
CA PHE A 71 3.87 4.13 3.83
C PHE A 71 3.11 3.42 4.94
N GLY A 72 3.65 3.47 6.15
CA GLY A 72 2.99 2.95 7.33
C GLY A 72 1.92 3.90 7.88
N PRO A 73 1.01 3.41 8.73
CA PRO A 73 0.01 4.24 9.39
C PRO A 73 0.61 5.25 10.39
N ASP A 74 1.89 5.09 10.73
CA ASP A 74 2.69 6.01 11.55
C ASP A 74 3.29 7.19 10.74
N GLY A 75 3.03 7.23 9.43
CA GLY A 75 3.54 8.27 8.53
C GLY A 75 5.01 8.10 8.15
N LEU A 76 5.64 6.96 8.47
CA LEU A 76 6.99 6.64 8.04
C LEU A 76 6.96 5.95 6.66
N LEU A 77 8.05 6.14 5.91
CA LEU A 77 8.30 5.38 4.69
C LEU A 77 9.05 4.09 5.05
N TYR A 78 8.44 2.96 4.73
CA TYR A 78 9.03 1.65 4.91
C TYR A 78 9.69 1.21 3.61
N ALA A 79 10.96 0.81 3.69
CA ALA A 79 11.71 0.29 2.55
C ALA A 79 12.25 -1.10 2.88
N VAL A 80 11.99 -2.06 1.99
CA VAL A 80 12.56 -3.41 2.08
C VAL A 80 13.90 -3.42 1.37
N THR A 81 14.96 -3.88 2.04
CA THR A 81 16.31 -3.97 1.47
C THR A 81 16.83 -5.39 1.48
N SER A 82 17.46 -5.80 0.38
CA SER A 82 18.12 -7.09 0.27
C SER A 82 19.45 -7.11 1.04
N THR A 83 19.65 -8.15 1.86
CA THR A 83 20.95 -8.44 2.49
C THR A 83 21.66 -9.61 1.80
N GLY A 84 21.36 -9.85 0.52
CA GLY A 84 21.87 -10.99 -0.24
C GLY A 84 21.19 -12.30 0.15
N THR A 85 21.97 -13.35 0.40
CA THR A 85 21.44 -14.68 0.77
C THR A 85 20.99 -14.77 2.23
N SER A 86 21.29 -13.77 3.05
CA SER A 86 20.96 -13.77 4.49
C SER A 86 19.53 -13.35 4.83
N GLY A 87 18.76 -12.87 3.84
CA GLY A 87 17.39 -12.40 4.04
C GLY A 87 17.20 -10.95 3.58
N PHE A 88 16.46 -10.19 4.37
CA PHE A 88 16.15 -8.79 4.11
C PHE A 88 15.99 -7.98 5.40
N ASN A 89 16.14 -6.66 5.26
CA ASN A 89 15.73 -5.71 6.28
C ASN A 89 14.49 -4.94 5.84
N VAL A 90 13.71 -4.44 6.79
CA VAL A 90 12.71 -3.40 6.55
C VAL A 90 13.11 -2.17 7.36
N LEU A 91 13.24 -1.03 6.70
CA LEU A 91 13.65 0.24 7.29
C LEU A 91 12.43 1.16 7.37
N ALA A 92 12.05 1.58 8.57
CA ALA A 92 11.07 2.65 8.76
C ALA A 92 11.82 3.98 8.85
N MET A 93 11.60 4.87 7.89
CA MET A 93 12.34 6.12 7.71
C MET A 93 11.41 7.33 7.84
N ASP A 94 11.92 8.39 8.45
CA ASP A 94 11.27 9.69 8.35
C ASP A 94 11.55 10.35 6.99
N SER A 95 10.95 11.51 6.80
CA SER A 95 11.05 12.31 5.59
C SER A 95 12.40 12.98 5.35
N SER A 96 13.31 12.96 6.33
CA SER A 96 14.72 13.31 6.11
C SER A 96 15.55 12.13 5.60
N GLY A 97 14.95 10.94 5.49
CA GLY A 97 15.62 9.68 5.17
C GLY A 97 16.29 9.02 6.38
N ALA A 98 16.08 9.54 7.60
CA ALA A 98 16.66 8.96 8.81
C ALA A 98 15.91 7.69 9.21
N VAL A 99 16.64 6.58 9.36
CA VAL A 99 16.09 5.31 9.82
C VAL A 99 15.71 5.42 11.30
N LYS A 100 14.41 5.28 11.60
CA LYS A 100 13.88 5.24 12.97
C LYS A 100 13.84 3.83 13.53
N LYS A 101 13.61 2.84 12.65
CA LYS A 101 13.52 1.44 13.05
C LYS A 101 13.96 0.50 11.93
N THR A 102 14.53 -0.62 12.33
CA THR A 102 14.90 -1.73 11.44
C THR A 102 14.20 -3.00 11.90
N TYR A 103 13.68 -3.76 10.95
CA TYR A 103 13.13 -5.09 11.12
C TYR A 103 13.90 -6.08 10.26
N PHE A 104 13.91 -7.35 10.65
CA PHE A 104 14.73 -8.40 10.06
C PHE A 104 13.85 -9.57 9.62
N GLY A 105 13.95 -9.94 8.35
CA GLY A 105 13.29 -11.11 7.78
C GLY A 105 14.30 -12.06 7.15
N THR A 106 13.98 -13.35 7.16
CA THR A 106 14.90 -14.41 6.71
C THR A 106 14.62 -14.89 5.29
N SER A 107 13.50 -14.50 4.68
CA SER A 107 13.13 -14.92 3.33
C SER A 107 14.06 -14.32 2.27
N TYR A 108 14.31 -15.07 1.21
CA TYR A 108 15.20 -14.65 0.15
C TYR A 108 14.51 -13.68 -0.82
N VAL A 109 14.85 -12.39 -0.75
CA VAL A 109 14.31 -11.34 -1.65
C VAL A 109 15.29 -10.90 -2.74
N ALA A 110 16.56 -11.32 -2.68
CA ALA A 110 17.58 -10.86 -3.63
C ALA A 110 17.49 -11.53 -5.01
N GLY A 111 16.83 -12.69 -5.11
CA GLY A 111 16.81 -13.54 -6.31
C GLY A 111 15.88 -13.02 -7.39
N ASN A 112 14.58 -13.31 -7.26
CA ASN A 112 13.60 -12.84 -8.24
C ASN A 112 13.37 -11.33 -8.05
N LEU A 113 13.42 -10.58 -9.16
CA LEU A 113 13.30 -9.12 -9.14
C LEU A 113 12.01 -8.65 -8.46
N SER A 114 10.89 -9.35 -8.63
CA SER A 114 9.58 -8.94 -8.11
C SER A 114 9.41 -9.17 -6.60
N SER A 115 10.40 -9.75 -5.92
CA SER A 115 10.35 -10.02 -4.47
C SER A 115 10.62 -8.75 -3.66
N GLY A 116 10.08 -8.69 -2.45
CA GLY A 116 10.33 -7.65 -1.45
C GLY A 116 9.20 -6.62 -1.30
N LYS A 117 8.06 -6.83 -1.96
CA LYS A 117 6.89 -5.97 -1.79
C LYS A 117 6.36 -6.02 -0.37
N ILE A 118 5.83 -4.89 0.07
CA ILE A 118 5.38 -4.67 1.45
C ILE A 118 3.97 -4.10 1.45
N THR A 119 3.11 -4.66 2.30
CA THR A 119 1.77 -4.12 2.58
C THR A 119 1.55 -3.98 4.07
N PHE A 120 0.69 -3.05 4.45
CA PHE A 120 0.23 -2.88 5.83
C PHE A 120 -1.13 -3.53 6.04
N GLY A 121 -1.27 -4.22 7.17
CA GLY A 121 -2.55 -4.66 7.70
C GLY A 121 -3.09 -3.69 8.75
N GLU A 122 -4.01 -4.19 9.56
CA GLU A 122 -4.56 -3.46 10.69
C GLU A 122 -3.52 -3.29 11.80
N ASN A 123 -3.72 -2.28 12.66
CA ASN A 123 -2.91 -2.02 13.86
C ASN A 123 -1.40 -1.81 13.62
N GLY A 124 -1.00 -1.54 12.36
CA GLY A 124 0.40 -1.33 11.99
C GLY A 124 1.18 -2.61 11.75
N ASP A 125 0.55 -3.78 11.80
CA ASP A 125 1.15 -5.01 11.30
C ASP A 125 1.47 -4.85 9.81
N PHE A 126 2.54 -5.47 9.34
CA PHE A 126 2.93 -5.39 7.94
C PHE A 126 3.53 -6.70 7.46
N PHE A 127 3.47 -6.89 6.14
CA PHE A 127 3.77 -8.16 5.50
C PHE A 127 4.72 -7.92 4.33
N VAL A 128 5.74 -8.76 4.21
CA VAL A 128 6.69 -8.71 3.10
C VAL A 128 6.64 -10.01 2.32
N ALA A 129 6.35 -9.90 1.02
CA ALA A 129 6.33 -11.01 0.08
C ALA A 129 7.74 -11.25 -0.48
N GLY A 130 8.20 -12.49 -0.50
CA GLY A 130 9.48 -12.81 -1.11
C GLY A 130 9.82 -14.29 -1.11
N GLY A 131 10.51 -14.71 -2.17
CA GLY A 131 10.79 -16.13 -2.40
C GLY A 131 9.49 -16.92 -2.39
N ASN A 132 9.40 -17.95 -1.56
CA ASN A 132 8.23 -18.82 -1.45
C ASN A 132 7.32 -18.49 -0.25
N SER A 133 7.42 -17.27 0.30
CA SER A 133 6.84 -16.97 1.61
C SER A 133 6.28 -15.55 1.73
N LEU A 134 5.29 -15.40 2.61
CA LEU A 134 4.86 -14.11 3.17
C LEU A 134 5.32 -14.04 4.63
N THR A 135 6.09 -13.01 4.96
CA THR A 135 6.60 -12.77 6.31
C THR A 135 5.79 -11.66 6.98
N ALA A 136 5.23 -11.91 8.15
CA ALA A 136 4.52 -10.93 8.97
C ALA A 136 5.44 -10.30 10.01
N PHE A 137 5.17 -9.03 10.31
CA PHE A 137 5.85 -8.24 11.33
C PHE A 137 4.82 -7.47 12.16
N THR A 138 5.18 -7.20 13.41
CA THR A 138 4.40 -6.34 14.30
C THR A 138 5.23 -5.10 14.67
N PRO A 139 4.61 -3.94 14.94
CA PRO A 139 5.32 -2.73 15.34
C PRO A 139 6.17 -2.86 16.62
N THR A 140 6.04 -3.95 17.39
CA THR A 140 6.79 -4.16 18.62
C THR A 140 7.89 -5.22 18.49
N ASN A 141 7.88 -6.04 17.43
CA ASN A 141 8.87 -7.09 17.23
C ASN A 141 9.75 -6.76 16.02
N ALA A 142 11.07 -6.71 16.20
CA ALA A 142 12.00 -6.47 15.12
C ALA A 142 12.14 -7.68 14.17
N SER A 143 11.81 -8.89 14.62
CA SER A 143 11.95 -10.11 13.82
C SER A 143 10.63 -10.50 13.17
N GLY A 144 10.68 -10.80 11.87
CA GLY A 144 9.54 -11.30 11.10
C GLY A 144 9.28 -12.79 11.32
N SER A 145 8.04 -13.21 11.10
CA SER A 145 7.61 -14.63 11.13
C SER A 145 6.93 -15.00 9.82
N ILE A 146 7.32 -16.12 9.22
CA ILE A 146 6.66 -16.63 8.02
C ILE A 146 5.27 -17.15 8.41
N ILE A 147 4.22 -16.60 7.79
CA ILE A 147 2.83 -16.98 8.04
C ILE A 147 2.24 -17.80 6.90
N TYR A 148 2.75 -17.63 5.69
CA TYR A 148 2.20 -18.27 4.49
C TYR A 148 3.33 -18.69 3.55
N ASN A 149 3.18 -19.87 2.93
CA ASN A 149 4.11 -20.37 1.94
C ASN A 149 3.37 -20.84 0.69
N ASN A 150 3.93 -20.54 -0.48
CA ASN A 150 3.50 -21.05 -1.76
C ASN A 150 4.63 -20.93 -2.79
N ASN A 151 4.45 -21.48 -3.98
CA ASN A 151 5.37 -21.34 -5.09
C ASN A 151 5.44 -19.88 -5.54
N GLN A 152 6.51 -19.19 -5.14
CA GLN A 152 6.80 -17.79 -5.48
C GLN A 152 5.72 -16.80 -5.04
N VAL A 153 5.79 -16.33 -3.80
CA VAL A 153 4.89 -15.29 -3.26
C VAL A 153 5.46 -13.92 -3.60
N PHE A 154 4.76 -13.16 -4.44
CA PHE A 154 5.27 -11.89 -4.98
C PHE A 154 4.61 -10.65 -4.40
N ASP A 155 3.36 -10.74 -3.97
CA ASP A 155 2.63 -9.59 -3.46
C ASP A 155 1.51 -9.98 -2.49
N ALA A 156 1.10 -9.02 -1.67
CA ALA A 156 -0.07 -9.12 -0.82
C ALA A 156 -0.70 -7.75 -0.63
N THR A 157 -2.01 -7.70 -0.42
CA THR A 157 -2.73 -6.48 -0.06
C THR A 157 -3.78 -6.78 0.99
N ASN A 158 -4.12 -5.79 1.82
CA ASN A 158 -5.13 -5.96 2.86
C ASN A 158 -6.55 -5.88 2.28
N LEU A 159 -7.46 -6.64 2.87
CA LEU A 159 -8.87 -6.58 2.58
C LEU A 159 -9.62 -5.84 3.71
N PRO A 160 -10.78 -5.23 3.43
CA PRO A 160 -11.57 -4.50 4.44
C PRO A 160 -12.04 -5.33 5.63
N ASN A 161 -12.03 -6.66 5.52
CA ASN A 161 -12.39 -7.60 6.58
C ASN A 161 -11.19 -7.98 7.48
N GLY A 162 -10.02 -7.36 7.26
CA GLY A 162 -8.78 -7.65 7.97
C GLY A 162 -7.99 -8.84 7.42
N ASN A 163 -8.51 -9.57 6.43
CA ASN A 163 -7.77 -10.63 5.73
C ASN A 163 -6.74 -10.03 4.76
N LEU A 164 -5.89 -10.89 4.20
CA LEU A 164 -4.95 -10.55 3.14
C LEU A 164 -5.33 -11.26 1.86
N LEU A 165 -5.26 -10.55 0.74
CA LEU A 165 -5.22 -11.15 -0.58
C LEU A 165 -3.75 -11.31 -0.96
N VAL A 166 -3.33 -12.52 -1.31
CA VAL A 166 -1.93 -12.88 -1.58
C VAL A 166 -1.81 -13.43 -2.98
N LEU A 167 -0.88 -12.84 -3.75
CA LEU A 167 -0.54 -13.25 -5.10
C LEU A 167 0.76 -14.06 -5.08
N SER A 168 0.63 -15.32 -5.50
CA SER A 168 1.76 -16.14 -5.90
C SER A 168 1.88 -16.15 -7.43
N ALA A 169 2.93 -16.76 -7.97
CA ALA A 169 3.12 -16.86 -9.43
C ALA A 169 1.87 -17.42 -10.14
N TYR A 170 1.17 -18.39 -9.55
CA TYR A 170 0.07 -19.11 -10.21
C TYR A 170 -1.23 -19.10 -9.43
N ASP A 171 -1.26 -18.49 -8.24
CA ASP A 171 -2.40 -18.57 -7.33
C ASP A 171 -2.72 -17.21 -6.75
N LEU A 172 -4.01 -17.01 -6.49
CA LEU A 172 -4.52 -15.85 -5.77
C LEU A 172 -5.37 -16.34 -4.61
N HIS A 173 -4.90 -16.12 -3.39
CA HIS A 173 -5.54 -16.62 -2.18
C HIS A 173 -5.95 -15.49 -1.25
N GLU A 174 -7.13 -15.61 -0.65
CA GLU A 174 -7.46 -14.86 0.55
C GLU A 174 -7.02 -15.69 1.76
N ILE A 175 -6.24 -15.07 2.65
CA ILE A 175 -5.74 -15.69 3.88
C ILE A 175 -6.06 -14.81 5.08
N THR A 176 -6.14 -15.40 6.27
CA THR A 176 -6.16 -14.64 7.53
C THR A 176 -4.78 -14.02 7.81
N PRO A 177 -4.66 -13.01 8.70
CA PRO A 177 -3.37 -12.45 9.10
C PRO A 177 -2.39 -13.44 9.73
N VAL A 178 -2.88 -14.60 10.20
CA VAL A 178 -2.06 -15.69 10.73
C VAL A 178 -1.74 -16.77 9.70
N GLY A 179 -2.12 -16.57 8.42
CA GLY A 179 -1.72 -17.44 7.32
C GLY A 179 -2.70 -18.54 6.91
N SER A 180 -3.87 -18.62 7.54
CA SER A 180 -4.87 -19.64 7.18
C SER A 180 -5.61 -19.26 5.90
N VAL A 181 -5.63 -20.16 4.92
CA VAL A 181 -6.36 -19.92 3.66
C VAL A 181 -7.87 -19.89 3.93
N VAL A 182 -8.52 -18.78 3.55
CA VAL A 182 -9.97 -18.58 3.63
C VAL A 182 -10.63 -19.06 2.35
N ARG A 183 -10.07 -18.68 1.19
CA ARG A 183 -10.51 -19.13 -0.13
C ARG A 183 -9.42 -18.96 -1.17
N ALA A 184 -9.52 -19.75 -2.24
CA ALA A 184 -8.77 -19.56 -3.46
C ALA A 184 -9.66 -18.88 -4.51
N LEU A 185 -9.13 -17.83 -5.15
CA LEU A 185 -9.75 -17.17 -6.29
C LEU A 185 -9.17 -17.79 -7.56
N THR A 186 -9.88 -18.77 -8.10
CA THR A 186 -9.44 -19.46 -9.32
C THR A 186 -9.57 -18.52 -10.52
N SER A 187 -8.44 -18.02 -11.01
CA SER A 187 -8.37 -17.30 -12.29
C SER A 187 -7.49 -18.09 -13.24
N ALA A 188 -8.10 -18.62 -14.32
CA ALA A 188 -7.36 -19.33 -15.37
C ALA A 188 -6.38 -18.41 -16.13
N TYR A 189 -6.41 -17.10 -15.86
CA TYR A 189 -5.58 -16.11 -16.50
C TYR A 189 -4.30 -15.81 -15.73
N ILE A 190 -4.22 -16.11 -14.43
CA ILE A 190 -3.03 -15.80 -13.63
C ILE A 190 -1.94 -16.82 -13.93
N VAL A 191 -0.90 -16.33 -14.57
CA VAL A 191 0.25 -17.10 -14.97
C VAL A 191 1.48 -16.24 -14.79
N ASP A 192 2.31 -16.52 -13.79
CA ASP A 192 3.42 -15.66 -13.41
C ASP A 192 2.97 -14.22 -13.03
N GLY A 193 1.98 -14.14 -12.14
CA GLY A 193 1.49 -12.88 -11.56
C GLY A 193 2.56 -12.21 -10.70
N ARG A 194 2.67 -10.88 -10.76
CA ARG A 194 3.77 -10.11 -10.15
C ARG A 194 3.30 -9.08 -9.13
N GLY A 195 2.41 -8.16 -9.53
CA GLY A 195 1.89 -7.09 -8.70
C GLY A 195 0.40 -7.26 -8.46
N LEU A 196 -0.06 -6.80 -7.31
CA LEU A 196 -1.42 -6.94 -6.81
C LEU A 196 -1.90 -5.65 -6.16
N ALA A 197 -3.09 -5.19 -6.54
CA ALA A 197 -3.81 -4.18 -5.76
C ALA A 197 -5.31 -4.50 -5.68
N TYR A 198 -5.97 -4.01 -4.64
CA TYR A 198 -7.39 -4.26 -4.39
C TYR A 198 -8.15 -2.95 -4.19
N ASP A 199 -9.22 -2.75 -4.97
CA ASP A 199 -10.17 -1.65 -4.78
C ASP A 199 -11.40 -2.15 -4.02
N ALA A 200 -11.52 -1.72 -2.77
CA ALA A 200 -12.65 -2.06 -1.91
C ALA A 200 -13.98 -1.44 -2.36
N THR A 201 -13.94 -0.34 -3.13
CA THR A 201 -15.14 0.38 -3.56
C THR A 201 -15.91 -0.40 -4.62
N THR A 202 -15.18 -0.93 -5.60
CA THR A 202 -15.75 -1.72 -6.69
C THR A 202 -15.62 -3.22 -6.45
N ASN A 203 -14.90 -3.62 -5.40
CA ASN A 203 -14.47 -5.00 -5.17
C ASN A 203 -13.74 -5.57 -6.40
N SER A 204 -12.79 -4.80 -6.94
CA SER A 204 -11.95 -5.18 -8.07
C SER A 204 -10.53 -5.50 -7.63
N ILE A 205 -9.90 -6.47 -8.29
CA ILE A 205 -8.50 -6.84 -8.08
C ILE A 205 -7.73 -6.46 -9.34
N TYR A 206 -6.61 -5.76 -9.18
CA TYR A 206 -5.68 -5.43 -10.26
C TYR A 206 -4.47 -6.33 -10.15
N VAL A 207 -4.07 -6.94 -11.27
CA VAL A 207 -2.94 -7.87 -11.33
C VAL A 207 -2.05 -7.52 -12.50
N SER A 208 -0.73 -7.41 -12.27
CA SER A 208 0.26 -7.39 -13.34
C SER A 208 0.85 -8.78 -13.50
N MET A 209 1.17 -9.15 -14.73
CA MET A 209 1.56 -10.50 -15.07
C MET A 209 2.59 -10.50 -16.18
N LEU A 210 3.68 -11.28 -16.03
CA LEU A 210 4.62 -11.48 -17.14
C LEU A 210 4.11 -12.56 -18.10
N GLY A 211 3.43 -13.58 -17.58
CA GLY A 211 2.78 -14.60 -18.39
C GLY A 211 3.72 -15.62 -19.02
N PHE A 212 3.14 -16.46 -19.88
CA PHE A 212 3.86 -17.21 -20.90
C PHE A 212 3.00 -17.30 -22.16
N THR A 213 3.63 -17.66 -23.30
CA THR A 213 3.05 -17.98 -24.63
C THR A 213 1.58 -17.60 -24.86
N ASN A 214 1.34 -16.63 -25.76
CA ASN A 214 0.02 -16.11 -26.16
C ASN A 214 -0.75 -15.32 -25.09
N ASN A 215 -0.23 -15.21 -23.86
CA ASN A 215 -0.79 -14.34 -22.83
C ASN A 215 0.32 -13.79 -21.92
N TYR A 216 1.15 -12.88 -22.46
CA TYR A 216 2.28 -12.26 -21.76
C TYR A 216 2.04 -10.77 -21.51
N ASP A 217 2.73 -10.23 -20.51
CA ASP A 217 2.78 -8.79 -20.18
C ASP A 217 1.39 -8.14 -20.06
N GLN A 218 0.53 -8.70 -19.21
CA GLN A 218 -0.81 -8.19 -19.00
C GLN A 218 -0.92 -7.38 -17.72
N LEU A 219 -1.69 -6.29 -17.80
CA LEU A 219 -2.37 -5.67 -16.68
C LEU A 219 -3.84 -6.07 -16.75
N MET A 220 -4.34 -6.68 -15.69
CA MET A 220 -5.69 -7.24 -15.63
C MET A 220 -6.49 -6.63 -14.49
N ARG A 221 -7.80 -6.51 -14.72
CA ARG A 221 -8.80 -6.26 -13.68
C ARG A 221 -9.67 -7.50 -13.53
N LEU A 222 -9.73 -8.05 -12.33
CA LEU A 222 -10.49 -9.23 -11.96
C LEU A 222 -11.60 -8.85 -10.98
N ASN A 223 -12.69 -9.62 -11.00
CA ASN A 223 -13.73 -9.52 -10.00
C ASN A 223 -13.24 -10.04 -8.64
N GLY A 224 -13.31 -9.22 -7.58
CA GLY A 224 -12.83 -9.57 -6.25
C GLY A 224 -13.60 -10.67 -5.53
N LYS A 225 -14.82 -10.99 -5.99
CA LYS A 225 -15.61 -12.10 -5.44
C LYS A 225 -15.30 -13.40 -6.15
N THR A 226 -15.22 -13.40 -7.47
CA THR A 226 -15.18 -14.64 -8.28
C THR A 226 -13.82 -14.93 -8.91
N GLY A 227 -12.92 -13.95 -9.01
CA GLY A 227 -11.67 -14.06 -9.75
C GLY A 227 -11.83 -14.00 -11.27
N ALA A 228 -13.04 -13.76 -11.79
CA ALA A 228 -13.29 -13.66 -13.22
C ALA A 228 -12.60 -12.43 -13.82
N LEU A 229 -12.03 -12.57 -15.03
CA LEU A 229 -11.45 -11.45 -15.77
C LEU A 229 -12.55 -10.49 -16.24
N GLU A 230 -12.42 -9.22 -15.87
CA GLU A 230 -13.36 -8.15 -16.25
C GLU A 230 -12.79 -7.27 -17.36
N ASN A 231 -11.48 -6.98 -17.30
CA ASN A 231 -10.78 -6.21 -18.33
C ASN A 231 -9.29 -6.54 -18.36
N SER A 232 -8.62 -6.30 -19.48
CA SER A 232 -7.16 -6.37 -19.57
C SER A 232 -6.59 -5.42 -20.61
N THR A 233 -5.32 -5.06 -20.42
CA THR A 233 -4.50 -4.35 -21.38
C THR A 233 -3.06 -4.88 -21.33
N VAL A 234 -2.27 -4.59 -22.35
CA VAL A 234 -0.86 -4.97 -22.40
C VAL A 234 -0.03 -3.91 -21.67
N TYR A 235 0.81 -4.33 -20.71
CA TYR A 235 1.82 -3.48 -20.10
C TYR A 235 3.09 -4.28 -19.80
N TRP A 236 4.19 -3.86 -20.41
CA TRP A 236 5.40 -4.67 -20.50
C TRP A 236 6.16 -4.70 -19.20
N TYR A 237 6.45 -5.91 -18.74
CA TYR A 237 7.21 -6.18 -17.54
C TYR A 237 6.68 -5.46 -16.29
N GLY A 238 5.35 -5.43 -16.12
CA GLY A 238 4.71 -4.88 -14.94
C GLY A 238 4.97 -5.74 -13.70
N ASP A 239 5.62 -5.17 -12.70
CA ASP A 239 6.16 -5.91 -11.54
C ASP A 239 5.46 -5.59 -10.23
N ASP A 240 5.00 -4.36 -10.07
CA ASP A 240 4.32 -3.85 -8.87
C ASP A 240 3.11 -3.02 -9.28
N ILE A 241 2.09 -2.97 -8.44
CA ILE A 241 0.88 -2.19 -8.68
C ILE A 241 0.54 -1.44 -7.41
N MET A 242 0.16 -0.17 -7.54
CA MET A 242 -0.57 0.52 -6.49
C MET A 242 -1.82 1.20 -7.04
N LEU A 243 -2.82 1.33 -6.17
CA LEU A 243 -3.95 2.25 -6.36
C LEU A 243 -3.63 3.57 -5.68
N THR A 244 -3.90 4.65 -6.39
CA THR A 244 -3.75 6.01 -5.88
C THR A 244 -5.06 6.51 -5.27
N ALA A 245 -4.96 7.46 -4.34
CA ALA A 245 -6.11 8.09 -3.70
C ALA A 245 -7.04 8.84 -4.68
N ASP A 246 -6.56 9.18 -5.87
CA ASP A 246 -7.33 9.80 -6.95
C ASP A 246 -7.82 8.79 -8.01
N ASN A 247 -7.95 7.51 -7.63
CA ASN A 247 -8.55 6.44 -8.43
C ASN A 247 -7.80 6.14 -9.75
N ARG A 248 -6.47 6.13 -9.70
CA ARG A 248 -5.61 5.63 -10.79
C ARG A 248 -4.86 4.39 -10.37
N VAL A 249 -4.57 3.54 -11.34
CA VAL A 249 -3.65 2.40 -11.20
C VAL A 249 -2.27 2.85 -11.66
N ILE A 250 -1.25 2.68 -10.82
CA ILE A 250 0.15 2.88 -11.21
C ILE A 250 0.84 1.52 -11.21
N VAL A 251 1.48 1.19 -12.32
CA VAL A 251 2.16 -0.09 -12.52
C VAL A 251 3.65 0.17 -12.71
N GLY A 252 4.47 -0.27 -11.76
CA GLY A 252 5.93 -0.22 -11.89
C GLY A 252 6.44 -1.29 -12.84
N SER A 253 7.55 -1.01 -13.54
CA SER A 253 8.14 -1.91 -14.52
C SER A 253 9.66 -2.00 -14.40
N ARG A 254 10.19 -3.22 -14.60
CA ARG A 254 11.65 -3.44 -14.65
C ARG A 254 12.32 -2.93 -15.94
N THR A 255 11.56 -2.54 -16.97
CA THR A 255 12.12 -2.05 -18.24
C THR A 255 11.52 -0.75 -18.75
N LEU A 256 10.34 -0.34 -18.26
CA LEU A 256 9.65 0.89 -18.66
C LEU A 256 9.47 1.83 -17.48
N ALA A 257 9.29 3.12 -17.76
CA ALA A 257 8.76 4.04 -16.75
C ALA A 257 7.38 3.57 -16.27
N PRO A 258 7.04 3.71 -14.97
CA PRO A 258 5.77 3.23 -14.45
C PRO A 258 4.60 3.81 -15.23
N GLY A 259 3.68 2.95 -15.65
CA GLY A 259 2.49 3.33 -16.39
C GLY A 259 1.41 3.81 -15.42
N ILE A 260 0.68 4.85 -15.82
CA ILE A 260 -0.48 5.40 -15.12
C ILE A 260 -1.71 5.06 -15.95
N PHE A 261 -2.71 4.46 -15.31
CA PHE A 261 -3.96 4.05 -15.93
C PHE A 261 -5.15 4.52 -15.09
N ASP A 262 -6.32 4.68 -15.69
CA ASP A 262 -7.56 4.74 -14.93
C ASP A 262 -7.98 3.34 -14.42
N LEU A 263 -9.08 3.28 -13.65
CA LEU A 263 -9.61 2.01 -13.11
C LEU A 263 -10.15 1.06 -14.20
N ASP A 264 -10.41 1.58 -15.41
CA ASP A 264 -10.79 0.79 -16.58
C ASP A 264 -9.57 0.40 -17.44
N LEU A 265 -8.35 0.59 -16.93
CA LEU A 265 -7.09 0.23 -17.57
C LEU A 265 -6.79 1.02 -18.87
N ASN A 266 -7.41 2.20 -19.05
CA ASN A 266 -7.02 3.10 -20.11
C ASN A 266 -5.74 3.83 -19.71
N TYR A 267 -4.75 3.84 -20.60
CA TYR A 267 -3.45 4.47 -20.35
C TYR A 267 -3.56 6.00 -20.33
N LEU A 268 -3.05 6.62 -19.26
CA LEU A 268 -3.09 8.06 -19.01
C LEU A 268 -1.72 8.73 -19.16
N GLY A 269 -0.62 7.98 -19.03
CA GLY A 269 0.74 8.51 -19.09
C GLY A 269 1.75 7.69 -18.29
N THR A 270 2.91 8.27 -18.00
CA THR A 270 3.96 7.63 -17.17
C THR A 270 4.32 8.47 -15.96
N LEU A 271 4.81 7.80 -14.92
CA LEU A 271 5.50 8.40 -13.79
C LEU A 271 6.97 8.63 -14.16
N GLY A 272 7.35 9.87 -14.43
CA GLY A 272 8.69 10.20 -14.92
C GLY A 272 9.02 9.53 -16.27
N THR A 273 10.31 9.36 -16.54
CA THR A 273 10.83 8.90 -17.86
C THR A 273 11.78 7.71 -17.78
N LYS A 274 12.08 7.22 -16.57
CA LYS A 274 13.01 6.12 -16.33
C LYS A 274 12.29 4.95 -15.70
N GLN A 275 12.81 3.75 -15.92
CA GLN A 275 12.29 2.56 -15.26
C GLN A 275 12.33 2.69 -13.74
N GLN A 276 11.20 2.37 -13.11
CA GLN A 276 11.02 2.27 -11.67
C GLN A 276 10.04 1.14 -11.44
N MET A 277 10.28 0.35 -10.40
CA MET A 277 9.61 -0.94 -10.27
C MET A 277 8.70 -1.01 -9.07
N PHE A 278 9.16 -0.58 -7.90
CA PHE A 278 8.31 -0.56 -6.71
C PHE A 278 7.69 0.81 -6.55
N VAL A 279 6.40 0.88 -6.21
CA VAL A 279 5.63 2.12 -6.19
C VAL A 279 4.81 2.25 -4.89
N ALA A 280 4.85 3.43 -4.27
CA ALA A 280 4.04 3.75 -3.09
C ALA A 280 3.57 5.20 -3.13
N GLN A 281 2.38 5.49 -2.62
CA GLN A 281 1.88 6.85 -2.47
C GLN A 281 1.84 7.24 -0.98
N VAL A 282 2.23 8.47 -0.66
CA VAL A 282 2.00 9.04 0.66
C VAL A 282 0.49 9.14 0.88
N PRO A 283 -0.07 8.54 1.96
CA PRO A 283 -1.50 8.56 2.22
C PRO A 283 -2.05 9.98 2.24
N VAL A 284 -3.18 10.19 1.58
CA VAL A 284 -3.92 11.45 1.66
C VAL A 284 -4.88 11.34 2.84
N PRO A 285 -4.74 12.16 3.90
CA PRO A 285 -5.67 12.14 5.02
C PRO A 285 -7.09 12.37 4.52
N LEU A 286 -8.04 11.54 4.95
CA LEU A 286 -9.44 11.81 4.67
C LEU A 286 -9.78 13.21 5.22
N PRO A 287 -10.46 14.07 4.44
CA PRO A 287 -10.85 15.39 4.92
C PRO A 287 -11.59 15.27 6.26
N SER A 288 -11.11 15.99 7.27
CA SER A 288 -11.70 16.05 8.61
C SER A 288 -13.18 16.49 8.62
N ALA A 289 -13.69 16.98 7.50
CA ALA A 289 -15.10 17.27 7.26
C ALA A 289 -16.02 16.05 7.52
N ILE A 290 -15.57 14.81 7.29
CA ILE A 290 -16.37 13.61 7.59
C ILE A 290 -16.60 13.47 9.10
N TRP A 291 -15.58 13.75 9.91
CA TRP A 291 -15.72 13.77 11.37
C TRP A 291 -16.64 14.90 11.84
N LEU A 292 -16.60 16.06 11.17
CA LEU A 292 -17.52 17.18 11.45
C LEU A 292 -18.97 16.84 11.11
N ILE A 293 -19.22 16.11 10.02
CA ILE A 293 -20.57 15.66 9.64
C ILE A 293 -21.06 14.59 10.62
N CYS A 294 -20.23 13.61 10.98
CA CYS A 294 -20.60 12.57 11.95
C CYS A 294 -20.87 13.11 13.36
N THR A 295 -20.04 14.06 13.83
CA THR A 295 -20.26 14.73 15.12
C THR A 295 -21.48 15.67 15.07
N GLY A 296 -21.71 16.35 13.95
CA GLY A 296 -22.92 17.15 13.71
C GLY A 296 -24.21 16.32 13.74
N LEU A 297 -24.22 15.16 13.07
CA LEU A 297 -25.36 14.23 13.06
C LEU A 297 -25.64 13.63 14.43
N LEU A 298 -24.60 13.26 15.18
CA LEU A 298 -24.75 12.79 16.57
C LEU A 298 -25.29 13.90 17.50
N GLY A 299 -24.87 15.15 17.30
CA GLY A 299 -25.42 16.31 18.01
C GLY A 299 -26.90 16.53 17.72
N LEU A 300 -27.32 16.44 16.46
CA LEU A 300 -28.72 16.55 16.02
C LEU A 300 -29.61 15.42 16.58
N LEU A 301 -29.10 14.18 16.61
CA LEU A 301 -29.82 13.04 17.20
C LEU A 301 -29.95 13.15 18.72
N GLY A 302 -28.97 13.75 19.40
CA GLY A 302 -29.05 14.06 20.83
C GLY A 302 -30.12 15.09 21.18
N LEU A 303 -30.35 16.09 20.31
CA LEU A 303 -31.37 17.14 20.52
C LEU A 303 -32.80 16.60 20.38
N ASN A 304 -33.05 15.68 19.45
CA ASN A 304 -34.38 15.11 19.22
C ASN A 304 -34.89 14.18 20.32
N ARG A 305 -34.01 13.67 21.20
CA ARG A 305 -34.45 12.86 22.37
C ARG A 305 -34.92 13.69 23.57
N SER A 306 -34.78 15.02 23.52
CA SER A 306 -35.19 15.90 24.62
C SER A 306 -36.65 16.38 24.53
N GLN A 307 -37.42 15.93 23.53
CA GLN A 307 -38.81 16.35 23.30
C GLN A 307 -39.84 15.21 23.41
N LEU A 308 -39.47 14.05 23.97
CA LEU A 308 -40.38 12.95 24.31
C LEU A 308 -40.42 12.73 25.81
#